data_AF-A0A2T1EMP4-F1
#
_entry.id   AF-A0A2T1EMP4-F1
#
_cell.length_a   1.000
_cell.length_b   1.000
_cell.length_c   1.000
_cell.angle_alpha   90.00
_cell.angle_beta   90.00
_cell.angle_gamma   90.00
#
_symmetry.space_group_name_H-M   'P 1'
#
loop_
_entity.id
_entity.type
_entity.pdbx_description
1 polymer ?
#
loop_
_entity_poly.entity_id
_entity_poly.type
_entity_poly.pdbx_seq_one_letter_code
_entity_poly.pdbx_strand_id
1 'polypeptide(L)'
;MNAINPAKITKILPDSIAAEMGFEVGDAIISINGTNPRDLIDYQFLCADELLELEVIDTTGKTHLLEIEKDYDEGLGLEFDSALFDNLIQCNNRCPFCFIDQQPPGKRESLYFKDDDYRLSFLYGSYLTLTNLSQKEWSRIEQMRLSPLFVSVHATEPEIRTKLLKNPRAGEILQQITWFQQKRLQIHAQVVVCPGINDGDHLEKTLLDLASFHKGKSPAVASVAVVPVGLTKFRPTEDELIPVSPEKAAEVIQQVQNLQTKFRTSLKSTFAWLADEWFLIAGQEVPTESHYENYPQIDNGVGSIRSFLKEFDLAAESLPKQISTVKKLTWVVGNAVEKAFQPIVERLNKVENLEITMVALCSNYWGQNITVTGLLTGQDLLSGLQQNYLGDGVLLPAMMLKHDDTCFLDDMTVTELASELNTPILPVRGIAELIETCIK
;
A
#
# COMPACT_ATOMS: atom_id res chain seq x y z
N MET A 1 22.09 6.22 20.79
CA MET A 1 21.35 7.32 20.13
C MET A 1 21.54 7.10 18.64
N ASN A 2 20.46 6.95 17.88
CA ASN A 2 20.57 6.84 16.42
C ASN A 2 21.14 8.16 15.90
N ALA A 3 22.08 8.10 14.96
CA ALA A 3 22.55 9.29 14.28
C ALA A 3 21.39 9.86 13.46
N ILE A 4 21.07 11.13 13.68
CA ILE A 4 20.14 11.88 12.84
C ILE A 4 20.98 12.45 11.70
N ASN A 5 20.61 12.13 10.46
CA ASN A 5 21.24 12.73 9.29
C ASN A 5 20.56 14.06 8.99
N PRO A 6 21.29 15.09 8.52
CA PRO A 6 20.67 16.30 8.01
C PRO A 6 19.62 15.98 6.92
N ALA A 7 18.49 16.66 6.96
CA ALA A 7 17.37 16.42 6.06
C ALA A 7 17.70 16.96 4.66
N LYS A 8 18.12 16.06 3.76
CA LYS A 8 18.61 16.41 2.42
C LYS A 8 17.47 16.76 1.47
N ILE A 9 17.58 17.94 0.87
CA ILE A 9 16.62 18.50 -0.09
C ILE A 9 16.86 17.88 -1.47
N THR A 10 15.81 17.33 -2.07
CA THR A 10 15.83 16.73 -3.41
C THR A 10 15.08 17.55 -4.43
N LYS A 11 14.11 18.36 -3.99
CA LYS A 11 13.34 19.23 -4.85
C LYS A 11 12.86 20.46 -4.10
N ILE A 12 12.80 21.56 -4.83
CA ILE A 12 12.34 22.86 -4.35
C ILE A 12 11.14 23.24 -5.21
N LEU A 13 10.03 23.60 -4.57
CA LEU A 13 8.84 24.03 -5.26
C LEU A 13 9.07 25.42 -5.88
N PRO A 14 8.63 25.65 -7.14
CA PRO A 14 8.64 27.00 -7.69
C PRO A 14 7.73 27.92 -6.88
N ASP A 15 8.04 29.21 -6.88
CA ASP A 15 7.25 30.25 -6.20
C ASP A 15 7.06 29.96 -4.68
N SER A 16 8.11 29.45 -4.03
CA SER A 16 8.12 29.13 -2.59
C SER A 16 9.17 29.95 -1.83
N ILE A 17 9.01 30.04 -0.49
CA ILE A 17 9.97 30.69 0.40
C ILE A 17 11.39 30.15 0.17
N ALA A 18 11.56 28.83 0.03
CA ALA A 18 12.87 28.24 -0.20
C ALA A 18 13.48 28.68 -1.55
N ALA A 19 12.66 28.83 -2.59
CA ALA A 19 13.13 29.35 -3.87
C ALA A 19 13.58 30.82 -3.77
N GLU A 20 12.84 31.65 -3.03
CA GLU A 20 13.19 33.07 -2.81
C GLU A 20 14.44 33.24 -1.95
N MET A 21 14.64 32.36 -0.97
CA MET A 21 15.80 32.32 -0.10
C MET A 21 17.05 31.72 -0.77
N GLY A 22 16.91 31.16 -1.98
CA GLY A 22 18.02 30.64 -2.76
C GLY A 22 18.55 29.30 -2.26
N PHE A 23 17.69 28.45 -1.68
CA PHE A 23 18.04 27.06 -1.42
C PHE A 23 18.38 26.34 -2.73
N GLU A 24 19.29 25.37 -2.66
CA GLU A 24 19.66 24.53 -3.79
C GLU A 24 19.39 23.04 -3.51
N VAL A 25 19.15 22.27 -4.58
CA VAL A 25 19.02 20.81 -4.46
C VAL A 25 20.36 20.24 -3.97
N GLY A 26 20.29 19.44 -2.91
CA GLY A 26 21.46 18.87 -2.24
C GLY A 26 21.82 19.55 -0.93
N ASP A 27 21.30 20.75 -0.65
CA ASP A 27 21.35 21.35 0.68
C ASP A 27 20.63 20.46 1.70
N ALA A 28 20.98 20.59 2.97
CA ALA A 28 20.34 19.80 4.02
C ALA A 28 20.07 20.60 5.29
N ILE A 29 18.88 20.42 5.86
CA ILE A 29 18.50 21.05 7.13
C ILE A 29 19.13 20.27 8.28
N ILE A 30 19.93 20.96 9.11
CA ILE A 30 20.51 20.41 10.35
C ILE A 30 19.51 20.58 11.50
N SER A 31 18.99 21.79 11.68
CA SER A 31 18.07 22.12 12.76
C SER A 31 17.07 23.21 12.38
N ILE A 32 15.92 23.20 13.04
CA ILE A 32 14.87 24.22 13.00
C ILE A 32 14.58 24.63 14.44
N ASN A 33 14.69 25.91 14.77
CA ASN A 33 14.52 26.42 16.14
C ASN A 33 15.36 25.64 17.16
N GLY A 34 16.61 25.31 16.79
CA GLY A 34 17.55 24.54 17.62
C GLY A 34 17.21 23.05 17.78
N THR A 35 16.21 22.54 17.06
CA THR A 35 15.80 21.13 17.11
C THR A 35 16.16 20.41 15.82
N ASN A 36 16.82 19.25 15.93
CA ASN A 36 17.16 18.42 14.77
C ASN A 36 15.93 17.56 14.40
N PRO A 37 15.28 17.77 13.25
CA PRO A 37 14.14 16.98 12.86
C PRO A 37 14.55 15.52 12.61
N ARG A 38 13.79 14.56 13.11
CA ARG A 38 14.06 13.13 12.91
C ARG A 38 13.39 12.56 11.66
N ASP A 39 12.38 13.25 11.17
CA ASP A 39 11.50 12.84 10.08
C ASP A 39 10.66 14.03 9.60
N LEU A 40 9.86 13.81 8.56
CA LEU A 40 8.94 14.81 8.00
C LEU A 40 7.89 15.31 9.01
N ILE A 41 7.53 14.51 10.01
CA ILE A 41 6.54 14.91 11.02
C ILE A 41 7.16 16.01 11.90
N ASP A 42 8.40 15.81 12.37
CA ASP A 42 9.13 16.84 13.11
C ASP A 42 9.33 18.09 12.24
N TYR A 43 9.72 17.93 10.97
CA TYR A 43 9.88 19.05 10.05
C TYR A 43 8.60 19.87 9.91
N GLN A 44 7.47 19.22 9.61
CA GLN A 44 6.18 19.90 9.48
C GLN A 44 5.74 20.57 10.78
N PHE A 45 5.95 19.91 11.91
CA PHE A 45 5.63 20.47 13.23
C PHE A 45 6.46 21.71 13.55
N LEU A 46 7.77 21.66 13.33
CA LEU A 46 8.68 22.77 13.59
C LEU A 46 8.45 23.94 12.61
N CYS A 47 8.08 23.64 11.36
CA CYS A 47 7.73 24.67 10.37
C CYS A 47 6.37 25.33 10.63
N ALA A 48 5.59 24.92 11.63
CA ALA A 48 4.33 25.59 11.96
C ALA A 48 4.54 26.93 12.70
N ASP A 49 5.74 27.19 13.22
CA ASP A 49 6.09 28.48 13.83
C ASP A 49 6.19 29.59 12.76
N GLU A 50 5.86 30.83 13.15
CA GLU A 50 5.94 32.02 12.27
C GLU A 50 7.38 32.52 12.10
N LEU A 51 8.23 32.32 13.10
CA LEU A 51 9.64 32.69 13.10
C LEU A 51 10.48 31.41 13.17
N LEU A 52 11.26 31.16 12.13
CA LEU A 52 12.13 30.00 12.01
C LEU A 52 13.60 30.41 11.99
N GLU A 53 14.37 29.85 12.90
CA GLU A 53 15.83 29.82 12.86
C GLU A 53 16.27 28.48 12.24
N LEU A 54 16.76 28.51 11.00
CA LEU A 54 17.23 27.33 10.28
C LEU A 54 18.75 27.27 10.26
N GLU A 55 19.30 26.12 10.65
CA GLU A 55 20.68 25.76 10.39
C GLU A 55 20.73 24.82 9.19
N VAL A 56 21.39 25.24 8.11
CA VAL A 56 21.44 24.53 6.83
C VAL A 56 22.89 24.26 6.45
N ILE A 57 23.20 23.07 5.96
CA ILE A 57 24.51 22.76 5.36
C ILE A 57 24.35 22.68 3.84
N ASP A 58 25.17 23.46 3.13
CA ASP A 58 25.17 23.44 1.66
C ASP A 58 25.95 22.24 1.10
N THR A 59 25.88 22.06 -0.22
CA THR A 59 26.59 21.00 -0.93
C THR A 59 28.13 21.07 -0.82
N THR A 60 28.69 22.21 -0.42
CA THR A 60 30.12 22.40 -0.17
C THR A 60 30.54 22.02 1.26
N GLY A 61 29.56 21.73 2.13
CA GLY A 61 29.75 21.43 3.54
C GLY A 61 29.81 22.67 4.43
N LYS A 62 29.45 23.84 3.93
CA LYS A 62 29.40 25.08 4.70
C LYS A 62 28.03 25.24 5.37
N THR A 63 28.04 25.56 6.65
CA THR A 63 26.83 25.84 7.42
C THR A 63 26.39 27.30 7.26
N HIS A 64 25.09 27.50 7.10
CA HIS A 64 24.40 28.79 7.04
C HIS A 64 23.33 28.83 8.13
N LEU A 65 23.15 30.00 8.73
CA LEU A 65 22.06 30.29 9.67
C LEU A 65 21.11 31.26 8.97
N LEU A 66 19.84 30.88 8.89
CA LEU A 66 18.79 31.65 8.23
C LEU A 66 17.70 31.98 9.24
N GLU A 67 17.16 33.19 9.17
CA GLU A 67 15.98 33.60 9.90
C GLU A 67 14.86 33.84 8.88
N ILE A 68 13.73 33.15 9.04
CA ILE A 68 12.59 33.23 8.14
C ILE A 68 11.36 33.64 8.95
N GLU A 69 10.68 34.70 8.50
CA GLU A 69 9.36 35.10 8.97
C GLU A 69 8.33 34.70 7.91
N LYS A 70 7.28 33.99 8.33
CA LYS A 70 6.23 33.46 7.44
C LYS A 70 4.90 33.32 8.17
N ASP A 71 3.83 33.13 7.41
CA ASP A 71 2.53 32.75 7.98
C ASP A 71 2.58 31.30 8.49
N TYR A 72 1.80 31.00 9.54
CA TYR A 72 1.83 29.68 10.21
C TYR A 72 1.38 28.53 9.30
N ASP A 73 0.55 28.80 8.28
CA ASP A 73 0.04 27.84 7.31
C ASP A 73 0.87 27.78 6.02
N GLU A 74 1.87 28.65 5.87
CA GLU A 74 2.77 28.66 4.74
C GLU A 74 3.95 27.69 4.96
N GLY A 75 4.17 26.81 3.99
CA GLY A 75 5.30 25.87 3.98
C GLY A 75 6.52 26.44 3.27
N LEU A 76 7.72 25.94 3.59
CA LEU A 76 8.95 26.40 2.95
C LEU A 76 9.09 25.99 1.47
N GLY A 77 8.33 25.00 1.00
CA GLY A 77 8.43 24.48 -0.36
C GLY A 77 9.61 23.54 -0.61
N LEU A 78 10.05 22.82 0.43
CA LEU A 78 11.12 21.83 0.38
C LEU A 78 10.57 20.40 0.31
N GLU A 79 11.11 19.60 -0.60
CA GLU A 79 10.91 18.15 -0.69
C GLU A 79 12.22 17.42 -0.38
N PHE A 80 12.12 16.29 0.30
CA PHE A 80 13.25 15.52 0.81
C PHE A 80 13.33 14.12 0.18
N ASP A 81 14.52 13.53 0.22
CA ASP A 81 14.78 12.17 -0.33
C ASP A 81 14.01 11.07 0.40
N SER A 82 13.75 11.26 1.69
CA SER A 82 13.15 10.27 2.58
C SER A 82 12.23 10.96 3.59
N ALA A 83 11.20 10.23 4.01
CA ALA A 83 10.36 10.66 5.12
C ALA A 83 11.07 10.62 6.47
N LEU A 84 12.12 9.81 6.57
CA LEU A 84 12.89 9.57 7.79
C LEU A 84 14.29 10.15 7.61
N PHE A 85 14.71 10.97 8.57
CA PHE A 85 16.05 11.58 8.61
C PHE A 85 16.97 10.83 9.59
N ASP A 86 16.40 10.03 10.48
CA ASP A 86 17.11 8.99 11.22
C ASP A 86 16.85 7.59 10.63
N ASN A 87 17.39 6.56 11.29
CA ASN A 87 17.23 5.18 10.85
C ASN A 87 15.79 4.67 10.99
N LEU A 88 15.35 3.90 10.00
CA LEU A 88 14.10 3.13 10.02
C LEU A 88 14.01 2.24 11.28
N ILE A 89 12.86 2.24 11.95
CA ILE A 89 12.55 1.24 12.97
C ILE A 89 12.21 -0.08 12.27
N GLN A 90 13.16 -1.02 12.32
CA GLN A 90 13.04 -2.29 11.61
C GLN A 90 12.18 -3.32 12.36
N CYS A 91 11.42 -4.09 11.60
CA CYS A 91 10.63 -5.22 12.11
C CYS A 91 11.53 -6.30 12.72
N ASN A 92 11.24 -6.73 13.95
CA ASN A 92 11.95 -7.84 14.62
C ASN A 92 11.15 -9.15 14.61
N ASN A 93 10.00 -9.18 13.95
CA ASN A 93 9.17 -10.36 13.80
C ASN A 93 9.74 -11.31 12.75
N ARG A 94 9.38 -12.59 12.86
CA ARG A 94 9.78 -13.66 11.93
C ARG A 94 8.55 -14.39 11.41
N CYS A 95 7.59 -13.60 10.95
CA CYS A 95 6.31 -14.11 10.45
C CYS A 95 6.59 -15.01 9.24
N PRO A 96 6.10 -16.26 9.21
CA PRO A 96 6.30 -17.14 8.06
C PRO A 96 5.64 -16.59 6.78
N PHE A 97 4.65 -15.71 6.92
CA PHE A 97 3.96 -15.03 5.82
C PHE A 97 4.54 -13.65 5.49
N CYS A 98 5.69 -13.25 6.05
CA CYS A 98 6.30 -11.96 5.72
C CYS A 98 6.75 -11.97 4.26
N PHE A 99 6.13 -11.13 3.42
CA PHE A 99 6.47 -11.06 1.99
C PHE A 99 7.97 -10.79 1.76
N ILE A 100 8.57 -9.94 2.59
CA ILE A 100 10.00 -9.60 2.55
C ILE A 100 10.90 -10.82 2.83
N ASP A 101 10.53 -11.69 3.77
CA ASP A 101 11.26 -12.94 4.04
C ASP A 101 11.03 -14.00 2.95
N GLN A 102 9.96 -13.86 2.19
CA GLN A 102 9.60 -14.73 1.07
C GLN A 102 10.19 -14.26 -0.27
N GLN A 103 11.16 -13.33 -0.25
CA GLN A 103 11.85 -12.86 -1.45
C GLN A 103 13.05 -13.75 -1.82
N PRO A 104 13.32 -13.99 -3.12
CA PRO A 104 14.52 -14.70 -3.54
C PRO A 104 15.79 -13.90 -3.18
N PRO A 105 16.93 -14.55 -2.94
CA PRO A 105 18.20 -13.86 -2.67
C PRO A 105 18.73 -13.15 -3.93
N GLY A 106 19.57 -12.13 -3.73
CA GLY A 106 20.27 -11.42 -4.81
C GLY A 106 19.51 -10.24 -5.43
N LYS A 107 18.43 -9.79 -4.77
CA LYS A 107 17.70 -8.57 -5.14
C LYS A 107 18.34 -7.34 -4.50
N ARG A 108 17.90 -6.14 -4.93
CA ARG A 108 18.37 -4.88 -4.35
C ARG A 108 18.10 -4.82 -2.84
N GLU A 109 19.04 -4.27 -2.07
CA GLU A 109 18.97 -4.25 -0.60
C GLU A 109 17.70 -3.62 -0.05
N SER A 110 17.17 -2.59 -0.74
CA SER A 110 15.97 -1.89 -0.30
C SER A 110 14.72 -2.76 -0.23
N LEU A 111 14.66 -3.86 -1.00
CA LEU A 111 13.53 -4.81 -0.98
C LEU A 111 13.56 -5.75 0.23
N TYR A 112 14.64 -5.76 1.01
CA TYR A 112 14.78 -6.63 2.19
C TYR A 112 14.58 -5.89 3.52
N PHE A 113 14.35 -4.57 3.49
CA PHE A 113 14.02 -3.83 4.71
C PHE A 113 12.57 -4.07 5.10
N LYS A 114 12.38 -4.62 6.30
CA LYS A 114 11.07 -4.74 6.92
C LYS A 114 10.80 -3.49 7.74
N ASP A 115 9.86 -2.68 7.30
CA ASP A 115 9.35 -1.58 8.10
C ASP A 115 8.42 -2.10 9.20
N ASP A 116 8.54 -1.47 10.37
CA ASP A 116 7.60 -1.59 11.50
C ASP A 116 7.57 -0.24 12.23
N ASP A 117 7.56 0.84 11.43
CA ASP A 117 7.78 2.22 11.86
C ASP A 117 6.46 2.99 11.86
N TYR A 118 6.06 3.48 13.02
CA TYR A 118 4.80 4.21 13.19
C TYR A 118 4.76 5.52 12.39
N ARG A 119 5.92 6.08 12.02
CA ARG A 119 6.01 7.32 11.24
C ARG A 119 5.57 7.08 9.81
N LEU A 120 6.03 5.99 9.21
CA LEU A 120 5.58 5.57 7.89
C LEU A 120 4.13 5.11 7.92
N SER A 121 3.69 4.51 9.03
CA SER A 121 2.28 4.20 9.23
C SER A 121 1.38 5.44 9.22
N PHE A 122 1.80 6.50 9.91
CA PHE A 122 1.05 7.75 9.96
C PHE A 122 1.09 8.51 8.63
N LEU A 123 2.27 8.57 7.98
CA LEU A 123 2.46 9.34 6.74
C LEU A 123 1.89 8.64 5.50
N TYR A 124 2.00 7.31 5.42
CA TYR A 124 1.76 6.55 4.18
C TYR A 124 0.86 5.33 4.36
N GLY A 125 0.34 5.09 5.56
CA GLY A 125 -0.55 3.95 5.80
C GLY A 125 0.14 2.59 5.89
N SER A 126 1.47 2.54 6.02
CA SER A 126 2.20 1.29 6.26
C SER A 126 1.74 0.58 7.53
N TYR A 127 1.63 -0.75 7.49
CA TYR A 127 1.15 -1.51 8.64
C TYR A 127 2.28 -1.85 9.61
N LEU A 128 2.09 -1.50 10.88
CA LEU A 128 2.99 -1.86 11.97
C LEU A 128 2.36 -2.88 12.93
N THR A 129 3.19 -3.72 13.52
CA THR A 129 2.83 -4.75 14.49
C THR A 129 2.89 -4.28 15.94
N LEU A 130 3.46 -3.10 16.19
CA LEU A 130 3.66 -2.49 17.53
C LEU A 130 4.66 -3.24 18.42
N THR A 131 5.31 -4.31 17.96
CA THR A 131 6.22 -5.14 18.78
C THR A 131 7.58 -4.48 19.03
N ASN A 132 7.93 -3.48 18.22
CA ASN A 132 9.22 -2.79 18.26
C ASN A 132 9.22 -1.42 18.93
N LEU A 133 8.05 -0.92 19.36
CA LEU A 133 7.98 0.42 19.93
C LEU A 133 8.61 0.48 21.33
N SER A 134 9.55 1.41 21.49
CA SER A 134 10.10 1.76 22.79
C SER A 134 9.17 2.70 23.55
N GLN A 135 9.36 2.85 24.86
CA GLN A 135 8.56 3.78 25.67
C GLN A 135 8.65 5.23 25.15
N LYS A 136 9.82 5.64 24.63
CA LYS A 136 10.00 6.98 24.04
C LYS A 136 9.11 7.17 22.82
N GLU A 137 9.00 6.17 21.97
CA GLU A 137 8.17 6.24 20.76
C GLU A 137 6.67 6.23 21.11
N TRP A 138 6.24 5.42 22.09
CA TRP A 138 4.87 5.50 22.63
C TRP A 138 4.54 6.90 23.18
N SER A 139 5.46 7.51 23.94
CA SER A 139 5.29 8.88 24.43
C SER A 139 5.19 9.90 23.31
N ARG A 140 6.00 9.76 22.24
CA ARG A 140 5.94 10.66 21.08
C ARG A 140 4.61 10.55 20.33
N ILE A 141 4.12 9.32 20.08
CA ILE A 141 2.80 9.08 19.47
C ILE A 141 1.70 9.80 20.25
N GLU A 142 1.72 9.72 21.59
CA GLU A 142 0.75 10.43 22.44
C GLU A 142 0.91 11.95 22.35
N GLN A 143 2.13 12.46 22.52
CA GLN A 143 2.41 13.90 22.56
C GLN A 143 2.02 14.59 21.25
N MET A 144 2.37 13.99 20.12
CA MET A 144 2.09 14.52 18.79
C MET A 144 0.74 14.07 18.21
N ARG A 145 -0.02 13.26 18.96
CA ARG A 145 -1.34 12.75 18.54
C ARG A 145 -1.33 12.01 17.20
N LEU A 146 -0.28 11.22 16.93
CA LEU A 146 -0.09 10.54 15.64
C LEU A 146 -1.15 9.46 15.44
N SER A 147 -2.15 9.76 14.63
CA SER A 147 -3.34 8.93 14.43
C SER A 147 -4.12 9.36 13.18
N PRO A 148 -4.74 8.43 12.41
CA PRO A 148 -4.75 6.98 12.65
C PRO A 148 -3.41 6.31 12.36
N LEU A 149 -3.14 5.19 13.06
CA LEU A 149 -2.06 4.27 12.71
C LEU A 149 -2.62 2.98 12.12
N PHE A 150 -1.92 2.37 11.18
CA PHE A 150 -2.32 1.14 10.50
C PHE A 150 -1.65 -0.05 11.20
N VAL A 151 -2.43 -0.91 11.87
CA VAL A 151 -1.92 -1.92 12.79
C VAL A 151 -2.22 -3.34 12.31
N SER A 152 -1.16 -4.12 12.15
CA SER A 152 -1.21 -5.57 11.88
C SER A 152 -1.57 -6.35 13.14
N VAL A 153 -2.87 -6.59 13.34
CA VAL A 153 -3.39 -7.30 14.52
C VAL A 153 -3.26 -8.81 14.34
N HIS A 154 -3.79 -9.34 13.24
CA HIS A 154 -3.83 -10.76 12.85
C HIS A 154 -4.58 -11.72 13.80
N ALA A 155 -4.43 -11.61 15.12
CA ALA A 155 -5.21 -12.34 16.11
C ALA A 155 -5.24 -11.55 17.43
N THR A 156 -6.32 -11.64 18.20
CA THR A 156 -6.37 -11.02 19.54
C THR A 156 -5.92 -11.97 20.66
N GLU A 157 -5.94 -13.28 20.42
CA GLU A 157 -5.42 -14.25 21.39
C GLU A 157 -3.88 -14.19 21.47
N PRO A 158 -3.30 -14.03 22.68
CA PRO A 158 -1.85 -13.88 22.83
C PRO A 158 -1.03 -15.03 22.26
N GLU A 159 -1.47 -16.27 22.47
CA GLU A 159 -0.76 -17.47 22.00
C GLU A 159 -0.77 -17.57 20.47
N ILE A 160 -1.92 -17.29 19.84
CA ILE A 160 -2.08 -17.32 18.38
C ILE A 160 -1.24 -16.20 17.73
N ARG A 161 -1.34 -14.96 18.25
CA ARG A 161 -0.57 -13.84 17.70
C ARG A 161 0.94 -14.03 17.87
N THR A 162 1.38 -14.59 19.00
CA THR A 162 2.78 -14.97 19.23
C THR A 162 3.25 -16.03 18.26
N LYS A 163 2.41 -17.04 17.97
CA LYS A 163 2.71 -18.07 16.97
C LYS A 163 2.85 -17.49 15.56
N LEU A 164 1.97 -16.57 15.17
CA LEU A 164 1.96 -15.92 13.85
C LEU A 164 3.18 -15.03 13.64
N LEU A 165 3.49 -14.14 14.60
CA LEU A 165 4.60 -13.18 14.48
C LEU A 165 5.97 -13.77 14.88
N LYS A 166 5.96 -14.97 15.48
CA LYS A 166 7.15 -15.62 16.08
C LYS A 166 7.90 -14.66 17.02
N ASN A 167 7.13 -13.91 17.82
CA ASN A 167 7.63 -12.88 18.73
C ASN A 167 6.87 -12.91 20.05
N PRO A 168 7.54 -13.10 21.21
CA PRO A 168 6.85 -13.17 22.51
C PRO A 168 6.14 -11.87 22.91
N ARG A 169 6.60 -10.70 22.44
CA ARG A 169 5.95 -9.41 22.72
C ARG A 169 4.64 -9.23 21.92
N ALA A 170 4.39 -10.08 20.93
CA ALA A 170 3.18 -10.01 20.12
C ALA A 170 1.90 -10.21 20.96
N GLY A 171 1.95 -10.92 22.09
CA GLY A 171 0.78 -11.19 22.91
C GLY A 171 0.09 -9.98 23.55
N GLU A 172 0.68 -8.78 23.46
CA GLU A 172 0.23 -7.57 24.16
C GLU A 172 -0.83 -6.75 23.40
N ILE A 173 -1.30 -7.20 22.23
CA ILE A 173 -2.08 -6.37 21.29
C ILE A 173 -3.34 -5.74 21.89
N LEU A 174 -4.10 -6.47 22.71
CA LEU A 174 -5.30 -5.93 23.35
C LEU A 174 -4.97 -4.84 24.38
N GLN A 175 -3.84 -4.96 25.08
CA GLN A 175 -3.37 -3.93 26.02
C GLN A 175 -2.95 -2.67 25.25
N GLN A 176 -2.30 -2.85 24.11
CA GLN A 176 -1.89 -1.75 23.22
C GLN A 176 -3.12 -1.03 22.62
N ILE A 177 -4.13 -1.75 22.13
CA ILE A 177 -5.37 -1.15 21.63
C ILE A 177 -6.14 -0.43 22.76
N THR A 178 -6.12 -0.99 23.97
CA THR A 178 -6.68 -0.32 25.16
C THR A 178 -5.94 0.99 25.44
N TRP A 179 -4.62 1.04 25.27
CA TRP A 179 -3.85 2.28 25.37
C TRP A 179 -4.29 3.30 24.31
N PHE A 180 -4.44 2.91 23.04
CA PHE A 180 -4.96 3.81 21.99
C PHE A 180 -6.33 4.38 22.38
N GLN A 181 -7.23 3.54 22.88
CA GLN A 181 -8.54 3.98 23.37
C GLN A 181 -8.44 4.99 24.52
N GLN A 182 -7.61 4.73 25.53
CA GLN A 182 -7.42 5.63 26.66
C GLN A 182 -6.85 6.98 26.24
N LYS A 183 -5.96 6.98 25.24
CA LYS A 183 -5.36 8.20 24.69
C LYS A 183 -6.22 8.89 23.64
N ARG A 184 -7.38 8.31 23.27
CA ARG A 184 -8.28 8.78 22.21
C ARG A 184 -7.57 8.87 20.85
N LEU A 185 -6.73 7.89 20.58
CA LEU A 185 -6.07 7.69 19.31
C LEU A 185 -6.75 6.53 18.59
N GLN A 186 -6.75 6.60 17.27
CA GLN A 186 -7.40 5.66 16.37
C GLN A 186 -6.38 4.79 15.64
N ILE A 187 -6.80 3.58 15.29
CA ILE A 187 -6.08 2.67 14.42
C ILE A 187 -6.99 2.14 13.31
N HIS A 188 -6.39 1.83 12.17
CA HIS A 188 -6.94 0.96 11.13
C HIS A 188 -6.30 -0.41 11.31
N ALA A 189 -7.08 -1.44 11.61
CA ALA A 189 -6.54 -2.78 11.88
C ALA A 189 -6.50 -3.63 10.60
N GLN A 190 -5.53 -4.56 10.52
CA GLN A 190 -5.51 -5.63 9.52
C GLN A 190 -5.43 -7.00 10.19
N VAL A 191 -6.17 -7.95 9.61
CA VAL A 191 -6.14 -9.37 9.93
C VAL A 191 -5.75 -10.14 8.67
N VAL A 192 -4.52 -10.67 8.64
CA VAL A 192 -4.07 -11.61 7.61
C VAL A 192 -4.50 -13.00 8.07
N VAL A 193 -5.41 -13.64 7.33
CA VAL A 193 -5.97 -14.95 7.69
C VAL A 193 -5.08 -16.05 7.13
N CYS A 194 -4.52 -16.84 8.04
CA CYS A 194 -3.74 -18.04 7.78
C CYS A 194 -4.60 -19.27 8.11
N PRO A 195 -5.06 -20.04 7.10
CA PRO A 195 -5.90 -21.23 7.32
C PRO A 195 -5.28 -22.21 8.31
N GLY A 196 -6.07 -22.68 9.28
CA GLY A 196 -5.64 -23.61 10.32
C GLY A 196 -4.88 -22.97 11.49
N ILE A 197 -4.69 -21.64 11.50
CA ILE A 197 -3.98 -20.93 12.58
C ILE A 197 -4.86 -19.87 13.24
N ASN A 198 -5.40 -18.94 12.47
CA ASN A 198 -6.23 -17.83 12.96
C ASN A 198 -7.53 -17.63 12.16
N ASP A 199 -8.01 -18.66 11.49
CA ASP A 199 -9.33 -18.71 10.84
C ASP A 199 -10.40 -19.28 11.80
N GLY A 200 -11.64 -19.43 11.30
CA GLY A 200 -12.75 -20.00 12.08
C GLY A 200 -13.03 -19.22 13.37
N ASP A 201 -13.11 -19.92 14.51
CA ASP A 201 -13.44 -19.32 15.80
C ASP A 201 -12.45 -18.21 16.21
N HIS A 202 -11.17 -18.34 15.85
CA HIS A 202 -10.14 -17.34 16.14
C HIS A 202 -10.36 -16.05 15.35
N LEU A 203 -10.78 -16.15 14.09
CA LEU A 203 -11.13 -14.98 13.28
C LEU A 203 -12.37 -14.29 13.84
N GLU A 204 -13.43 -15.03 14.16
CA GLU A 204 -14.64 -14.45 14.75
C GLU A 204 -14.33 -13.73 16.06
N LYS A 205 -13.56 -14.37 16.96
CA LYS A 205 -13.12 -13.76 18.21
C LYS A 205 -12.33 -12.48 17.98
N THR A 206 -11.35 -12.52 17.07
CA THR A 206 -10.52 -11.34 16.72
C THR A 206 -11.39 -10.18 16.25
N LEU A 207 -12.35 -10.42 15.36
CA LEU A 207 -13.23 -9.37 14.84
C LEU A 207 -14.20 -8.82 15.89
N LEU A 208 -14.72 -9.68 16.77
CA LEU A 208 -15.59 -9.26 17.88
C LEU A 208 -14.83 -8.45 18.94
N ASP A 209 -13.61 -8.86 19.27
CA ASP A 209 -12.74 -8.15 20.20
C ASP A 209 -12.41 -6.76 19.65
N LEU A 210 -12.02 -6.65 18.37
CA LEU A 210 -11.77 -5.38 17.69
C LEU A 210 -13.02 -4.49 17.63
N ALA A 211 -14.19 -5.08 17.32
CA ALA A 211 -15.46 -4.37 17.31
C ALA A 211 -15.82 -3.77 18.68
N SER A 212 -15.36 -4.39 19.78
CA SER A 212 -15.59 -3.87 21.12
C SER A 212 -14.91 -2.52 21.40
N PHE A 213 -13.90 -2.16 20.59
CA PHE A 213 -13.19 -0.88 20.61
C PHE A 213 -13.77 0.15 19.61
N HIS A 214 -14.77 -0.23 18.81
CA HIS A 214 -15.48 0.64 17.87
C HIS A 214 -16.65 1.36 18.55
N LYS A 215 -16.36 2.22 19.53
CA LYS A 215 -17.38 2.91 20.35
C LYS A 215 -17.29 4.43 20.23
N GLY A 216 -18.45 5.07 20.08
CA GLY A 216 -18.58 6.52 20.03
C GLY A 216 -18.20 7.12 18.67
N LYS A 217 -18.06 8.45 18.62
CA LYS A 217 -17.73 9.18 17.38
C LYS A 217 -16.27 9.05 16.94
N SER A 218 -15.38 8.74 17.89
CA SER A 218 -13.94 8.60 17.66
C SER A 218 -13.50 7.24 18.21
N PRO A 219 -13.83 6.14 17.50
CA PRO A 219 -13.47 4.79 17.94
C PRO A 219 -11.96 4.57 17.91
N ALA A 220 -11.46 3.76 18.85
CA ALA A 220 -10.04 3.41 18.87
C ALA A 220 -9.68 2.48 17.71
N VAL A 221 -10.58 1.57 17.32
CA VAL A 221 -10.45 0.79 16.08
C VAL A 221 -11.45 1.35 15.09
N ALA A 222 -10.97 2.10 14.09
CA ALA A 222 -11.80 2.80 13.13
C ALA A 222 -12.33 1.85 12.04
N SER A 223 -11.48 0.96 11.53
CA SER A 223 -11.85 -0.05 10.53
C SER A 223 -10.96 -1.29 10.67
N VAL A 224 -11.41 -2.41 10.10
CA VAL A 224 -10.64 -3.66 10.01
C VAL A 224 -10.63 -4.15 8.56
N ALA A 225 -9.44 -4.39 8.01
CA ALA A 225 -9.26 -5.15 6.77
C ALA A 225 -9.00 -6.63 7.10
N VAL A 226 -9.67 -7.53 6.40
CA VAL A 226 -9.47 -8.98 6.49
C VAL A 226 -8.91 -9.43 5.14
N VAL A 227 -7.68 -9.91 5.13
CA VAL A 227 -6.95 -10.25 3.89
C VAL A 227 -6.48 -11.70 3.93
N PRO A 228 -6.46 -12.41 2.78
CA PRO A 228 -5.93 -13.76 2.74
C PRO A 228 -4.40 -13.74 2.88
N VAL A 229 -3.82 -14.83 3.37
CA VAL A 229 -2.37 -14.98 3.39
C VAL A 229 -1.81 -15.12 1.96
N GLY A 230 -0.86 -14.26 1.60
CA GLY A 230 -0.09 -14.38 0.36
C GLY A 230 1.15 -15.26 0.56
N LEU A 231 1.26 -16.33 -0.24
CA LEU A 231 2.39 -17.26 -0.19
C LEU A 231 3.15 -17.27 -1.51
N THR A 232 4.48 -17.31 -1.44
CA THR A 232 5.36 -17.49 -2.60
C THR A 232 6.03 -18.87 -2.57
N LYS A 233 6.60 -19.29 -3.69
CA LYS A 233 7.40 -20.52 -3.81
C LYS A 233 8.79 -20.41 -3.15
N PHE A 234 9.20 -19.20 -2.77
CA PHE A 234 10.49 -18.92 -2.11
C PHE A 234 10.39 -18.93 -0.59
N ARG A 235 9.20 -19.16 -0.03
CA ARG A 235 9.00 -19.25 1.42
C ARG A 235 9.82 -20.39 2.04
N PRO A 236 10.16 -20.30 3.34
CA PRO A 236 10.87 -21.36 4.04
C PRO A 236 10.13 -22.70 3.95
N THR A 237 10.84 -23.79 3.65
CA THR A 237 10.25 -25.14 3.53
C THR A 237 9.61 -25.64 4.83
N GLU A 238 9.96 -25.05 5.96
CA GLU A 238 9.54 -25.44 7.31
C GLU A 238 8.43 -24.54 7.89
N ASP A 239 7.58 -23.93 7.05
CA ASP A 239 6.40 -23.20 7.53
C ASP A 239 5.12 -24.09 7.65
N GLU A 240 4.25 -23.70 8.59
CA GLU A 240 2.96 -24.36 8.83
C GLU A 240 1.83 -23.77 7.95
N LEU A 241 2.18 -22.95 6.95
CA LEU A 241 1.20 -22.14 6.23
C LEU A 241 0.58 -22.90 5.05
N ILE A 242 -0.73 -22.79 4.94
CA ILE A 242 -1.52 -23.41 3.87
C ILE A 242 -2.07 -22.30 2.98
N PRO A 243 -1.95 -22.40 1.64
CA PRO A 243 -2.59 -21.47 0.72
C PRO A 243 -4.11 -21.45 0.91
N VAL A 244 -4.72 -20.29 0.70
CA VAL A 244 -6.18 -20.16 0.73
C VAL A 244 -6.79 -20.87 -0.48
N SER A 245 -7.66 -21.86 -0.25
CA SER A 245 -8.43 -22.52 -1.31
C SER A 245 -9.73 -21.76 -1.63
N PRO A 246 -10.35 -21.97 -2.81
CA PRO A 246 -11.67 -21.41 -3.13
C PRO A 246 -12.74 -21.74 -2.08
N GLU A 247 -12.72 -22.96 -1.53
CA GLU A 247 -13.67 -23.40 -0.49
C GLU A 247 -13.44 -22.64 0.82
N LYS A 248 -12.18 -22.48 1.23
CA LYS A 248 -11.81 -21.71 2.42
C LYS A 248 -12.15 -20.23 2.23
N ALA A 249 -11.95 -19.67 1.04
CA ALA A 249 -12.35 -18.30 0.74
C ALA A 249 -13.86 -18.11 0.86
N ALA A 250 -14.66 -19.02 0.31
CA ALA A 250 -16.12 -18.99 0.45
C ALA A 250 -16.57 -19.10 1.92
N GLU A 251 -15.92 -19.96 2.71
CA GLU A 251 -16.16 -20.09 4.15
C GLU A 251 -15.91 -18.78 4.91
N VAL A 252 -14.75 -18.16 4.70
CA VAL A 252 -14.37 -16.89 5.35
C VAL A 252 -15.28 -15.75 4.91
N ILE A 253 -15.61 -15.65 3.62
CA ILE A 253 -16.56 -14.65 3.11
C ILE A 253 -17.88 -14.76 3.86
N GLN A 254 -18.45 -15.96 3.93
CA GLN A 254 -19.73 -16.20 4.58
C GLN A 254 -19.66 -15.87 6.09
N GLN A 255 -18.59 -16.27 6.76
CA GLN A 255 -18.37 -15.99 8.17
C GLN A 255 -18.32 -14.48 8.45
N VAL A 256 -17.50 -13.74 7.70
CA VAL A 256 -17.31 -12.31 7.91
C VAL A 256 -18.58 -11.54 7.53
N GLN A 257 -19.29 -11.89 6.45
CA GLN A 257 -20.57 -11.25 6.08
C GLN A 257 -21.66 -11.44 7.15
N ASN A 258 -21.69 -12.58 7.83
CA ASN A 258 -22.58 -12.80 8.97
C ASN A 258 -22.25 -11.83 10.13
N LEU A 259 -20.97 -11.60 10.41
CA LEU A 259 -20.54 -10.62 11.40
C LEU A 259 -20.84 -9.18 10.96
N GLN A 260 -20.63 -8.84 9.70
CA GLN A 260 -20.98 -7.53 9.14
C GLN A 260 -22.47 -7.20 9.35
N THR A 261 -23.37 -8.19 9.26
CA THR A 261 -24.80 -7.99 9.56
C THR A 261 -25.02 -7.57 11.02
N LYS A 262 -24.29 -8.19 11.96
CA LYS A 262 -24.31 -7.79 13.38
C LYS A 262 -23.74 -6.37 13.54
N PHE A 263 -22.61 -6.07 12.91
CA PHE A 263 -21.95 -4.76 12.98
C PHE A 263 -22.79 -3.63 12.39
N ARG A 264 -23.45 -3.83 11.25
CA ARG A 264 -24.37 -2.82 10.70
C ARG A 264 -25.52 -2.49 11.66
N THR A 265 -25.96 -3.48 12.43
CA THR A 265 -27.01 -3.28 13.43
C THR A 265 -26.50 -2.50 14.64
N SER A 266 -25.39 -2.94 15.24
CA SER A 266 -24.85 -2.43 16.51
C SER A 266 -23.94 -1.21 16.37
N LEU A 267 -23.14 -1.14 15.30
CA LEU A 267 -22.11 -0.12 15.03
C LEU A 267 -22.51 0.87 13.93
N LYS A 268 -23.55 0.57 13.15
CA LYS A 268 -23.96 1.37 11.97
C LYS A 268 -22.88 1.49 10.89
N SER A 269 -21.96 0.53 10.85
CA SER A 269 -20.94 0.37 9.81
C SER A 269 -20.71 -1.11 9.55
N THR A 270 -20.19 -1.42 8.37
CA THR A 270 -19.66 -2.73 7.99
C THR A 270 -18.48 -3.11 8.89
N PHE A 271 -17.69 -2.12 9.36
CA PHE A 271 -16.58 -2.20 10.33
C PHE A 271 -15.40 -3.12 9.95
N ALA A 272 -15.66 -4.34 9.52
CA ALA A 272 -14.69 -5.32 9.05
C ALA A 272 -14.98 -5.66 7.58
N TRP A 273 -14.05 -5.33 6.70
CA TRP A 273 -14.15 -5.55 5.27
C TRP A 273 -13.20 -6.65 4.82
N LEU A 274 -13.65 -7.45 3.88
CA LEU A 274 -12.81 -8.41 3.17
C LEU A 274 -12.08 -7.67 2.04
N ALA A 275 -10.78 -7.92 1.87
CA ALA A 275 -10.10 -7.55 0.64
C ALA A 275 -10.77 -8.21 -0.57
N ASP A 276 -10.73 -7.52 -1.70
CA ASP A 276 -11.37 -7.96 -2.94
C ASP A 276 -10.85 -9.35 -3.38
N GLU A 277 -9.58 -9.65 -3.05
CA GLU A 277 -8.93 -10.93 -3.31
C GLU A 277 -9.70 -12.15 -2.79
N TRP A 278 -10.41 -12.04 -1.65
CA TRP A 278 -11.26 -13.14 -1.16
C TRP A 278 -12.32 -13.54 -2.18
N PHE A 279 -12.99 -12.56 -2.77
CA PHE A 279 -14.04 -12.80 -3.77
C PHE A 279 -13.46 -13.38 -5.04
N LEU A 280 -12.28 -12.92 -5.46
CA LEU A 280 -11.59 -13.45 -6.64
C LEU A 280 -11.20 -14.92 -6.44
N ILE A 281 -10.60 -15.27 -5.29
CA ILE A 281 -10.24 -16.66 -4.95
C ILE A 281 -11.48 -17.55 -4.91
N ALA A 282 -12.59 -17.05 -4.37
CA ALA A 282 -13.86 -17.78 -4.31
C ALA A 282 -14.62 -17.82 -5.66
N GLY A 283 -14.16 -17.12 -6.70
CA GLY A 283 -14.87 -16.98 -7.98
C GLY A 283 -16.18 -16.17 -7.89
N GLN A 284 -16.33 -15.35 -6.86
CA GLN A 284 -17.50 -14.52 -6.59
C GLN A 284 -17.30 -13.08 -7.12
N GLU A 285 -18.39 -12.38 -7.38
CA GLU A 285 -18.34 -10.96 -7.73
C GLU A 285 -17.98 -10.12 -6.51
N VAL A 286 -17.18 -9.06 -6.73
CA VAL A 286 -16.88 -8.09 -5.68
C VAL A 286 -18.15 -7.30 -5.30
N PRO A 287 -18.35 -6.98 -4.01
CA PRO A 287 -19.49 -6.20 -3.52
C PRO A 287 -19.78 -4.91 -4.30
N THR A 288 -21.00 -4.39 -4.14
CA THR A 288 -21.38 -3.07 -4.65
C THR A 288 -20.66 -1.95 -3.90
N GLU A 289 -20.60 -0.75 -4.49
CA GLU A 289 -19.96 0.42 -3.88
C GLU A 289 -20.42 0.71 -2.44
N SER A 290 -21.72 0.63 -2.18
CA SER A 290 -22.30 0.88 -0.86
C SER A 290 -21.74 -0.01 0.26
N HIS A 291 -21.15 -1.16 -0.08
CA HIS A 291 -20.49 -2.05 0.87
C HIS A 291 -19.24 -1.41 1.49
N TYR A 292 -18.50 -0.64 0.72
CA TYR A 292 -17.16 -0.14 1.08
C TYR A 292 -17.20 1.20 1.84
N GLU A 293 -18.38 1.81 1.97
CA GLU A 293 -18.58 3.10 2.64
C GLU A 293 -17.66 4.18 2.04
N ASN A 294 -16.71 4.70 2.81
CA ASN A 294 -15.74 5.69 2.35
C ASN A 294 -14.36 5.07 2.04
N TYR A 295 -14.30 3.78 1.74
CA TYR A 295 -13.08 3.05 1.39
C TYR A 295 -11.93 3.18 2.41
N PRO A 296 -12.18 2.94 3.73
CA PRO A 296 -11.18 3.20 4.78
C PRO A 296 -9.97 2.26 4.78
N GLN A 297 -9.92 1.31 3.85
CA GLN A 297 -8.93 0.23 3.77
C GLN A 297 -8.52 -0.06 2.31
N ILE A 298 -8.68 0.91 1.40
CA ILE A 298 -8.42 0.71 -0.04
C ILE A 298 -6.99 0.26 -0.33
N ASP A 299 -6.02 0.82 0.40
CA ASP A 299 -4.59 0.46 0.31
C ASP A 299 -4.32 -0.98 0.77
N ASN A 300 -5.27 -1.59 1.48
CA ASN A 300 -5.23 -3.00 1.87
C ASN A 300 -5.97 -3.93 0.88
N GLY A 301 -6.28 -3.43 -0.32
CA GLY A 301 -6.99 -4.18 -1.35
C GLY A 301 -8.49 -4.31 -1.08
N VAL A 302 -9.07 -3.48 -0.22
CA VAL A 302 -10.51 -3.47 0.08
C VAL A 302 -11.22 -2.49 -0.85
N GLY A 303 -11.91 -2.99 -1.86
CA GLY A 303 -12.73 -2.19 -2.77
C GLY A 303 -11.96 -1.51 -3.90
N SER A 304 -10.67 -1.80 -4.07
CA SER A 304 -9.86 -1.23 -5.14
C SER A 304 -10.40 -1.61 -6.53
N ILE A 305 -10.92 -2.83 -6.70
CA ILE A 305 -11.53 -3.27 -7.96
C ILE A 305 -12.83 -2.51 -8.20
N ARG A 306 -13.65 -2.34 -7.16
CA ARG A 306 -14.91 -1.60 -7.27
C ARG A 306 -14.66 -0.11 -7.58
N SER A 307 -13.67 0.52 -6.95
CA SER A 307 -13.27 1.91 -7.25
C SER A 307 -12.83 2.04 -8.70
N PHE A 308 -11.96 1.14 -9.15
CA PHE A 308 -11.44 1.13 -10.52
C PHE A 308 -12.55 0.98 -11.55
N LEU A 309 -13.49 0.05 -11.36
CA LEU A 309 -14.64 -0.12 -12.26
C LEU A 309 -15.50 1.15 -12.34
N LYS A 310 -15.75 1.80 -11.21
CA LYS A 310 -16.54 3.04 -11.15
C LYS A 310 -15.83 4.20 -11.87
N GLU A 311 -14.55 4.39 -11.58
CA GLU A 311 -13.72 5.40 -12.24
C GLU A 311 -13.68 5.17 -13.76
N PHE A 312 -13.63 3.91 -14.19
CA PHE A 312 -13.66 3.55 -15.60
C PHE A 312 -15.01 3.89 -16.24
N ASP A 313 -16.13 3.52 -15.60
CA ASP A 313 -17.46 3.81 -16.12
C ASP A 313 -17.65 5.32 -16.36
N LEU A 314 -17.19 6.16 -15.43
CA LEU A 314 -17.23 7.62 -15.56
C LEU A 314 -16.34 8.11 -16.72
N ALA A 315 -15.10 7.64 -16.80
CA ALA A 315 -14.18 8.07 -17.85
C ALA A 315 -14.60 7.56 -19.23
N ALA A 316 -15.26 6.39 -19.29
CA ALA A 316 -15.78 5.78 -20.51
C ALA A 316 -16.97 6.53 -21.14
N GLU A 317 -17.53 7.53 -20.47
CA GLU A 317 -18.48 8.49 -21.06
C GLU A 317 -17.82 9.36 -22.14
N SER A 318 -16.51 9.60 -22.02
CA SER A 318 -15.73 10.41 -22.97
C SER A 318 -15.22 9.63 -24.19
N LEU A 319 -15.47 8.32 -24.27
CA LEU A 319 -15.00 7.49 -25.38
C LEU A 319 -15.64 7.93 -26.71
N PRO A 320 -14.84 8.13 -27.77
CA PRO A 320 -15.37 8.45 -29.09
C PRO A 320 -16.08 7.23 -29.68
N LYS A 321 -16.93 7.45 -30.70
CA LYS A 321 -17.53 6.34 -31.46
C LYS A 321 -16.50 5.60 -32.32
N GLN A 322 -15.47 6.31 -32.79
CA GLN A 322 -14.45 5.80 -33.70
C GLN A 322 -13.13 6.54 -33.47
N ILE A 323 -12.01 5.84 -33.63
CA ILE A 323 -10.67 6.44 -33.71
C ILE A 323 -10.17 6.51 -35.16
N SER A 324 -9.31 7.48 -35.48
CA SER A 324 -8.89 7.76 -36.86
C SER A 324 -8.02 6.67 -37.48
N THR A 325 -7.21 6.00 -36.66
CA THR A 325 -6.27 4.96 -37.09
C THR A 325 -6.67 3.64 -36.44
N VAL A 326 -6.67 2.55 -37.22
CA VAL A 326 -6.89 1.21 -36.65
C VAL A 326 -5.78 0.90 -35.67
N LYS A 327 -6.15 0.56 -34.44
CA LYS A 327 -5.22 0.22 -33.38
C LYS A 327 -5.61 -1.09 -32.70
N LYS A 328 -4.64 -1.99 -32.56
CA LYS A 328 -4.75 -3.25 -31.83
C LYS A 328 -3.81 -3.20 -30.65
N LEU A 329 -4.31 -3.32 -29.43
CA LEU A 329 -3.48 -3.31 -28.22
C LEU A 329 -3.73 -4.55 -27.39
N THR A 330 -2.70 -4.97 -26.66
CA THR A 330 -2.80 -6.04 -25.67
C THR A 330 -2.80 -5.44 -24.27
N TRP A 331 -3.84 -5.69 -23.48
CA TRP A 331 -3.90 -5.26 -22.09
C TRP A 331 -3.54 -6.40 -21.15
N VAL A 332 -2.47 -6.23 -20.39
CA VAL A 332 -1.97 -7.29 -19.50
C VAL A 332 -2.41 -7.04 -18.07
N VAL A 333 -2.98 -8.08 -17.46
CA VAL A 333 -3.50 -8.02 -16.10
C VAL A 333 -3.18 -9.31 -15.35
N GLY A 334 -3.28 -9.27 -14.01
CA GLY A 334 -3.28 -10.48 -13.21
C GLY A 334 -4.53 -11.31 -13.48
N ASN A 335 -4.40 -12.64 -13.52
CA ASN A 335 -5.53 -13.53 -13.77
C ASN A 335 -6.61 -13.47 -12.69
N ALA A 336 -6.29 -12.95 -11.50
CA ALA A 336 -7.27 -12.73 -10.46
C ALA A 336 -8.40 -11.77 -10.90
N VAL A 337 -8.12 -10.79 -11.77
CA VAL A 337 -9.09 -9.75 -12.16
C VAL A 337 -9.73 -9.98 -13.53
N GLU A 338 -9.37 -11.06 -14.23
CA GLU A 338 -9.82 -11.36 -15.60
C GLU A 338 -11.33 -11.19 -15.76
N LYS A 339 -12.10 -11.93 -14.94
CA LYS A 339 -13.57 -11.88 -15.00
C LYS A 339 -14.12 -10.50 -14.63
N ALA A 340 -13.51 -9.82 -13.64
CA ALA A 340 -13.97 -8.53 -13.17
C ALA A 340 -13.75 -7.42 -14.21
N PHE A 341 -12.70 -7.52 -15.03
CA PHE A 341 -12.31 -6.49 -16.01
C PHE A 341 -12.87 -6.76 -17.42
N GLN A 342 -13.51 -7.90 -17.65
CA GLN A 342 -14.17 -8.20 -18.93
C GLN A 342 -15.12 -7.09 -19.42
N PRO A 343 -15.97 -6.45 -18.58
CA PRO A 343 -16.83 -5.34 -19.02
C PRO A 343 -16.06 -4.12 -19.55
N ILE A 344 -14.85 -3.87 -19.04
CA ILE A 344 -13.97 -2.77 -19.49
C ILE A 344 -13.54 -3.03 -20.93
N VAL A 345 -13.05 -4.24 -21.21
CA VAL A 345 -12.59 -4.65 -22.54
C VAL A 345 -13.73 -4.59 -23.54
N GLU A 346 -14.91 -5.09 -23.17
CA GLU A 346 -16.12 -5.02 -24.00
C GLU A 346 -16.55 -3.58 -24.29
N ARG A 347 -16.38 -2.67 -23.33
CA ARG A 347 -16.69 -1.25 -23.51
C ARG A 347 -15.71 -0.57 -24.44
N LEU A 348 -14.40 -0.84 -24.31
CA LEU A 348 -13.37 -0.29 -25.20
C LEU A 348 -13.53 -0.81 -26.64
N ASN A 349 -13.85 -2.09 -26.81
CA ASN A 349 -14.06 -2.71 -28.12
C ASN A 349 -15.37 -2.29 -28.83
N LYS A 350 -16.19 -1.42 -28.22
CA LYS A 350 -17.30 -0.74 -28.92
C LYS A 350 -16.85 0.48 -29.72
N VAL A 351 -15.61 0.95 -29.51
CA VAL A 351 -15.03 2.05 -30.28
C VAL A 351 -14.56 1.49 -31.62
N GLU A 352 -15.12 2.01 -32.73
CA GLU A 352 -14.71 1.59 -34.06
C GLU A 352 -13.21 1.88 -34.29
N ASN A 353 -12.53 0.98 -35.00
CA ASN A 353 -11.08 0.98 -35.25
C ASN A 353 -10.20 0.70 -34.02
N LEU A 354 -10.76 0.37 -32.84
CA LEU A 354 -10.00 -0.07 -31.68
C LEU A 354 -10.26 -1.56 -31.38
N GLU A 355 -9.19 -2.31 -31.15
CA GLU A 355 -9.23 -3.70 -30.71
C GLU A 355 -8.31 -3.88 -29.50
N ILE A 356 -8.88 -4.17 -28.34
CA ILE A 356 -8.18 -4.49 -27.10
C ILE A 356 -8.32 -5.98 -26.84
N THR A 357 -7.18 -6.68 -26.77
CA THR A 357 -7.10 -8.07 -26.31
C THR A 357 -6.57 -8.09 -24.88
N MET A 358 -7.36 -8.58 -23.93
CA MET A 358 -6.88 -8.76 -22.55
C MET A 358 -6.15 -10.10 -22.42
N VAL A 359 -4.95 -10.06 -21.84
CA VAL A 359 -4.17 -11.25 -21.50
C VAL A 359 -4.01 -11.29 -19.99
N ALA A 360 -4.65 -12.28 -19.37
CA ALA A 360 -4.63 -12.47 -17.93
C ALA A 360 -3.59 -13.53 -17.55
N LEU A 361 -2.61 -13.15 -16.72
CA LEU A 361 -1.46 -13.99 -16.38
C LEU A 361 -1.44 -14.32 -14.88
N CYS A 362 -0.97 -15.52 -14.55
CA CYS A 362 -0.53 -15.84 -13.19
C CYS A 362 0.98 -15.68 -13.07
N SER A 363 1.49 -15.52 -11.85
CA SER A 363 2.93 -15.43 -11.62
C SER A 363 3.55 -16.81 -11.41
N ASN A 364 4.19 -17.32 -12.47
CA ASN A 364 5.08 -18.48 -12.37
C ASN A 364 6.35 -18.13 -11.59
N TYR A 365 6.77 -16.86 -11.63
CA TYR A 365 7.86 -16.35 -10.83
C TYR A 365 7.62 -16.57 -9.34
N TRP A 366 6.46 -16.20 -8.80
CA TRP A 366 6.10 -16.44 -7.41
C TRP A 366 5.54 -17.85 -7.15
N GLY A 367 5.20 -18.61 -8.20
CA GLY A 367 4.59 -19.94 -8.09
C GLY A 367 3.13 -19.89 -7.64
N GLN A 368 2.41 -18.87 -8.10
CA GLN A 368 1.02 -18.62 -7.75
C GLN A 368 0.09 -18.99 -8.91
N ASN A 369 -1.04 -19.63 -8.58
CA ASN A 369 -2.07 -19.96 -9.57
C ASN A 369 -3.08 -18.83 -9.77
N ILE A 370 -3.22 -17.95 -8.76
CA ILE A 370 -4.05 -16.75 -8.80
C ILE A 370 -3.15 -15.60 -8.40
N THR A 371 -3.08 -14.56 -9.23
CA THR A 371 -2.15 -13.44 -9.05
C THR A 371 -2.88 -12.13 -9.33
N VAL A 372 -2.77 -11.20 -8.40
CA VAL A 372 -3.21 -9.81 -8.59
C VAL A 372 -2.21 -9.08 -9.50
N THR A 373 -2.70 -8.12 -10.27
CA THR A 373 -1.94 -7.40 -11.31
C THR A 373 -0.58 -6.88 -10.81
N GLY A 374 -0.52 -6.24 -9.64
CA GLY A 374 0.72 -5.65 -9.11
C GLY A 374 1.82 -6.65 -8.70
N LEU A 375 1.53 -7.95 -8.65
CA LEU A 375 2.53 -8.99 -8.32
C LEU A 375 3.15 -9.65 -9.55
N LEU A 376 2.66 -9.37 -10.77
CA LEU A 376 3.27 -9.88 -11.98
C LEU A 376 4.66 -9.28 -12.19
N THR A 377 5.62 -10.11 -12.61
CA THR A 377 7.00 -9.68 -12.87
C THR A 377 7.29 -9.56 -14.37
N GLY A 378 8.43 -8.97 -14.73
CA GLY A 378 8.83 -8.87 -16.14
C GLY A 378 8.99 -10.25 -16.79
N GLN A 379 9.51 -11.23 -16.04
CA GLN A 379 9.64 -12.62 -16.49
C GLN A 379 8.28 -13.29 -16.74
N ASP A 380 7.28 -13.02 -15.89
CA ASP A 380 5.92 -13.53 -16.09
C ASP A 380 5.33 -12.98 -17.40
N LEU A 381 5.46 -11.67 -17.62
CA LEU A 381 5.01 -11.01 -18.84
C LEU A 381 5.73 -11.56 -20.08
N LEU A 382 7.06 -11.66 -20.04
CA LEU A 382 7.83 -12.20 -21.15
C LEU A 382 7.35 -13.60 -21.51
N SER A 383 7.28 -14.51 -20.53
CA SER A 383 6.85 -15.89 -20.77
C SER A 383 5.39 -16.00 -21.25
N GLY A 384 4.50 -15.15 -20.73
CA GLY A 384 3.08 -15.15 -21.07
C GLY A 384 2.75 -14.50 -22.41
N LEU A 385 3.62 -13.62 -22.93
CA LEU A 385 3.36 -12.81 -24.12
C LEU A 385 4.17 -13.20 -25.35
N GLN A 386 5.32 -13.87 -25.19
CA GLN A 386 6.28 -14.14 -26.28
C GLN A 386 5.71 -14.90 -27.49
N GLN A 387 4.58 -15.59 -27.34
CA GLN A 387 3.93 -16.36 -28.42
C GLN A 387 2.63 -15.73 -28.94
N ASN A 388 2.25 -14.55 -28.44
CA ASN A 388 1.01 -13.88 -28.80
C ASN A 388 1.25 -12.80 -29.86
N TYR A 389 0.24 -12.56 -30.71
CA TYR A 389 0.21 -11.33 -31.51
C TYR A 389 -0.19 -10.17 -30.58
N LEU A 390 0.76 -9.28 -30.31
CA LEU A 390 0.58 -8.21 -29.31
C LEU A 390 -0.03 -6.92 -29.88
N GLY A 391 -0.14 -6.81 -31.20
CA GLY A 391 -0.62 -5.62 -31.89
C GLY A 391 0.40 -4.49 -31.90
N ASP A 392 -0.09 -3.26 -31.82
CA ASP A 392 0.67 -2.01 -31.86
C ASP A 392 1.34 -1.67 -30.52
N GLY A 393 1.00 -2.38 -29.44
CA GLY A 393 1.59 -2.15 -28.13
C GLY A 393 0.92 -2.94 -27.00
N VAL A 394 1.64 -3.06 -25.89
CA VAL A 394 1.17 -3.67 -24.65
C VAL A 394 0.82 -2.58 -23.64
N LEU A 395 -0.45 -2.47 -23.28
CA LEU A 395 -0.91 -1.62 -22.17
C LEU A 395 -0.49 -2.28 -20.85
N LEU A 396 0.40 -1.62 -20.12
CA LEU A 396 1.01 -2.10 -18.90
C LEU A 396 0.53 -1.28 -17.69
N PRO A 397 -0.26 -1.84 -16.76
CA PRO A 397 -0.58 -1.17 -15.50
C PRO A 397 0.69 -0.76 -14.76
N ALA A 398 0.90 0.55 -14.55
CA ALA A 398 2.13 1.07 -13.94
C ALA A 398 2.33 0.58 -12.50
N MET A 399 1.28 0.08 -11.83
CA MET A 399 1.37 -0.58 -10.52
C MET A 399 2.26 -1.83 -10.51
N MET A 400 2.59 -2.42 -11.68
CA MET A 400 3.57 -3.51 -11.81
C MET A 400 5.02 -3.01 -11.73
N LEU A 401 5.22 -1.70 -11.83
CA LEU A 401 6.52 -1.05 -11.81
C LEU A 401 6.75 -0.42 -10.44
N LYS A 402 8.03 -0.31 -10.06
CA LYS A 402 8.40 0.49 -8.90
C LYS A 402 7.98 1.96 -9.11
N HIS A 403 7.53 2.60 -8.03
CA HIS A 403 7.13 4.00 -8.03
C HIS A 403 8.24 4.90 -8.61
N ASP A 404 7.87 5.76 -9.57
CA ASP A 404 8.77 6.63 -10.34
C ASP A 404 9.98 5.94 -10.99
N ASP A 405 9.86 4.66 -11.29
CA ASP A 405 10.88 3.86 -11.93
C ASP A 405 10.27 3.08 -13.12
N THR A 406 11.11 2.36 -13.86
CA THR A 406 10.72 1.50 -15.00
C THR A 406 11.10 0.04 -14.78
N CYS A 407 11.32 -0.35 -13.52
CA CYS A 407 11.73 -1.70 -13.14
C CYS A 407 10.56 -2.48 -12.50
N PHE A 408 10.42 -3.74 -12.89
CA PHE A 408 9.53 -4.73 -12.28
C PHE A 408 10.08 -5.25 -10.93
N LEU A 409 9.29 -6.07 -10.22
CA LEU A 409 9.70 -6.71 -8.96
C LEU A 409 10.89 -7.67 -9.10
N ASP A 410 11.14 -8.19 -10.30
CA ASP A 410 12.25 -9.08 -10.62
C ASP A 410 13.47 -8.35 -11.22
N ASP A 411 13.49 -7.01 -11.14
CA ASP A 411 14.53 -6.10 -11.67
C ASP A 411 14.63 -6.02 -13.20
N MET A 412 13.79 -6.74 -13.95
CA MET A 412 13.66 -6.51 -15.39
C MET A 412 13.17 -5.08 -15.63
N THR A 413 13.67 -4.43 -16.67
CA THR A 413 13.20 -3.09 -17.08
C THR A 413 12.13 -3.16 -18.17
N VAL A 414 11.30 -2.12 -18.26
CA VAL A 414 10.34 -1.97 -19.38
C VAL A 414 11.06 -2.01 -20.74
N THR A 415 12.25 -1.42 -20.84
CA THR A 415 13.05 -1.40 -22.08
C THR A 415 13.52 -2.80 -22.48
N GLU A 416 14.00 -3.59 -21.52
CA GLU A 416 14.39 -4.99 -21.77
C GLU A 416 13.19 -5.82 -22.23
N LEU A 417 12.05 -5.71 -21.54
CA LEU A 417 10.82 -6.41 -21.92
C LEU A 417 10.34 -6.02 -23.32
N ALA A 418 10.36 -4.72 -23.65
CA ALA A 418 9.99 -4.22 -24.97
C ALA A 418 10.89 -4.78 -26.09
N SER A 419 12.20 -4.87 -25.81
CA SER A 419 13.19 -5.43 -26.74
C SER A 419 12.96 -6.92 -26.98
N GLU A 420 12.74 -7.69 -25.92
CA GLU A 420 12.51 -9.14 -26.01
C GLU A 420 11.19 -9.50 -26.70
N LEU A 421 10.13 -8.71 -26.48
CA LEU A 421 8.82 -8.90 -27.13
C LEU A 421 8.73 -8.24 -28.52
N ASN A 422 9.75 -7.48 -28.92
CA ASN A 422 9.77 -6.67 -30.14
C ASN A 422 8.47 -5.85 -30.33
N THR A 423 7.95 -5.31 -29.22
CA THR A 423 6.66 -4.61 -29.16
C THR A 423 6.76 -3.46 -28.15
N PRO A 424 6.21 -2.26 -28.45
CA PRO A 424 6.18 -1.16 -27.49
C PRO A 424 5.41 -1.53 -26.22
N ILE A 425 5.99 -1.22 -25.07
CA ILE A 425 5.32 -1.31 -23.76
C ILE A 425 4.84 0.08 -23.38
N LEU A 426 3.57 0.21 -23.04
CA LEU A 426 2.87 1.47 -22.79
C LEU A 426 2.40 1.48 -21.33
N PRO A 427 3.21 2.00 -20.39
CA PRO A 427 2.80 2.15 -19.00
C PRO A 427 1.58 3.06 -18.86
N VAL A 428 0.58 2.64 -18.08
CA VAL A 428 -0.63 3.40 -17.77
C VAL A 428 -0.81 3.50 -16.26
N ARG A 429 -0.79 4.73 -15.72
CA ARG A 429 -0.85 5.00 -14.26
C ARG A 429 -2.27 5.00 -13.69
N GLY A 430 -3.27 4.99 -14.56
CA GLY A 430 -4.67 4.96 -14.16
C GLY A 430 -5.59 4.94 -15.37
N ILE A 431 -6.88 5.12 -15.11
CA ILE A 431 -7.93 5.00 -16.12
C ILE A 431 -7.86 6.09 -17.17
N ALA A 432 -7.51 7.33 -16.78
CA ALA A 432 -7.35 8.44 -17.71
C ALA A 432 -6.26 8.13 -18.75
N GLU A 433 -5.07 7.73 -18.30
CA GLU A 433 -3.97 7.34 -19.19
C GLU A 433 -4.29 6.08 -20.00
N LEU A 434 -5.01 5.11 -19.42
CA LEU A 434 -5.47 3.92 -20.14
C LEU A 434 -6.35 4.32 -21.33
N ILE A 435 -7.37 5.15 -21.10
CA ILE A 435 -8.29 5.62 -22.15
C ILE A 435 -7.52 6.47 -23.16
N GLU A 436 -6.71 7.42 -22.70
CA GLU A 436 -5.91 8.30 -23.56
C GLU A 436 -5.00 7.51 -24.50
N THR A 437 -4.29 6.51 -23.98
CA THR A 437 -3.40 5.64 -24.76
C THR A 437 -4.16 4.80 -25.78
N CYS A 438 -5.38 4.37 -25.44
CA CYS A 438 -6.24 3.67 -26.38
C CYS A 438 -6.69 4.58 -27.54
N ILE A 439 -7.10 5.82 -27.26
CA ILE A 439 -7.77 6.68 -28.24
C ILE A 439 -6.85 7.60 -29.06
N LYS A 440 -5.66 7.95 -28.55
CA LYS A 440 -4.66 8.78 -29.26
C LYS A 440 -3.80 7.92 -30.16
#